data_AF-A0A967P2T1-F1
#
_entry.id   AF-A0A967P2T1-F1
#
_cell.length_a   1.000
_cell.length_b   1.000
_cell.length_c   1.000
_cell.angle_alpha   90.00
_cell.angle_beta   90.00
_cell.angle_gamma   90.00
#
_symmetry.space_group_name_H-M   'P 1'
#
loop_
_entity.id
_entity.type
_entity.pdbx_description
1 polymer ?
#
loop_
_entity_poly.entity_id
_entity_poly.type
_entity_poly.pdbx_seq_one_letter_code
_entity_poly.pdbx_strand_id
1 'polypeptide(L)'
;NMFFGDVSMSSISGPISIAQYAGSSADAGLVPYIGFLALISISLGVLNLLPIPVLDGGHLFYYLIEAVKGSPVSEETQMTGQRVGIALL
;
A
#
# COMPACT_ATOMS: atom_id res chain seq x y z
N ASN A 1 22.56 7.06 21.43
CA ASN A 1 22.38 6.25 20.21
C ASN A 1 21.12 5.39 20.28
N MET A 2 19.95 6.01 20.13
CA MET A 2 18.69 5.31 19.83
C MET A 2 18.05 6.00 18.64
N PHE A 3 18.79 6.02 17.53
CA PHE A 3 18.27 6.41 16.23
C PHE A 3 18.10 5.11 15.45
N PHE A 4 16.88 4.87 14.98
CA PHE A 4 16.46 3.74 14.16
C PHE A 4 16.42 2.41 14.92
N GLY A 5 15.27 2.15 15.55
CA GLY A 5 14.85 0.76 15.72
C GLY A 5 14.65 0.20 14.32
N ASP A 6 15.47 -0.79 13.96
CA ASP A 6 15.29 -1.66 12.81
C ASP A 6 13.91 -2.34 12.93
N VAL A 7 12.85 -1.62 12.57
CA VAL A 7 11.59 -2.26 12.20
C VAL A 7 11.88 -2.84 10.83
N SER A 8 12.55 -3.99 10.86
CA SER A 8 12.88 -4.73 9.68
C SER A 8 11.56 -4.99 8.96
N MET A 9 11.38 -4.36 7.81
CA MET A 9 10.35 -4.70 6.85
C MET A 9 10.47 -6.17 6.38
N SER A 10 11.52 -6.89 6.83
CA SER A 10 11.77 -8.29 6.55
C SER A 10 10.85 -9.25 7.34
N SER A 11 10.31 -8.84 8.48
CA SER A 11 9.45 -9.70 9.31
C SER A 11 8.04 -9.90 8.73
N ILE A 12 7.62 -9.06 7.79
CA ILE A 12 6.29 -9.06 7.14
C ILE A 12 6.41 -9.36 5.62
N SER A 13 7.55 -9.87 5.13
CA SER A 13 7.80 -9.89 3.68
C SER A 13 7.06 -10.99 2.88
N GLY A 14 6.11 -11.72 3.45
CA GLY A 14 5.33 -12.70 2.68
C GLY A 14 3.92 -13.02 3.21
N PRO A 15 3.01 -13.48 2.33
CA PRO A 15 1.66 -13.91 2.72
C PRO A 15 1.65 -14.97 3.83
N ILE A 16 2.66 -15.86 3.84
CA ILE A 16 2.85 -16.87 4.89
C ILE A 16 3.09 -16.22 6.26
N SER A 17 3.95 -15.20 6.34
CA SER A 17 4.29 -14.55 7.61
C SER A 17 3.11 -13.76 8.16
N ILE A 18 2.32 -13.12 7.29
CA ILE A 18 1.07 -12.46 7.65
C ILE A 18 0.08 -13.48 8.24
N ALA A 19 -0.07 -14.65 7.61
CA ALA A 19 -0.96 -15.71 8.09
C ALA A 19 -0.52 -16.26 9.46
N GLN A 20 0.78 -16.48 9.66
CA GLN A 20 1.33 -16.91 10.95
C GLN A 20 1.10 -15.87 12.04
N TYR A 21 1.34 -14.59 11.74
CA TYR A 21 1.13 -13.50 12.69
C TYR A 21 -0.35 -13.32 13.04
N ALA A 22 -1.24 -13.48 12.05
CA ALA A 22 -2.69 -13.48 12.25
C ALA A 22 -3.12 -14.58 13.24
N GLY A 23 -2.62 -15.81 13.07
CA GLY A 23 -2.89 -16.91 14.00
C GLY A 23 -2.38 -16.61 15.41
N SER A 24 -1.11 -16.20 15.54
CA SER A 24 -0.53 -15.89 16.85
C SER A 24 -1.22 -14.74 17.58
N SER A 25 -1.69 -13.70 16.85
CA SER A 25 -2.41 -12.57 17.43
C SER A 25 -3.83 -12.94 17.84
N ALA A 26 -4.49 -13.86 17.12
CA ALA A 26 -5.78 -14.42 17.52
C ALA A 26 -5.66 -15.27 18.81
N ASP A 27 -4.62 -16.09 18.91
CA ASP A 27 -4.33 -16.90 20.10
C ASP A 27 -3.98 -16.04 21.33
N ALA A 28 -3.34 -14.89 21.12
CA ALA A 28 -3.04 -13.91 22.17
C ALA A 28 -4.28 -13.13 22.67
N GLY A 29 -5.42 -13.26 21.98
CA GLY A 29 -6.71 -12.69 22.39
C GLY A 29 -7.21 -11.54 21.52
N LEU A 30 -8.37 -10.99 21.88
CA LEU A 30 -9.14 -10.09 21.02
C LEU A 30 -8.46 -8.72 20.80
N VAL A 31 -7.82 -8.17 21.84
CA VAL A 31 -7.11 -6.87 21.74
C VAL A 31 -5.92 -6.92 20.76
N PRO A 32 -4.94 -7.84 20.90
CA PRO A 32 -3.83 -7.93 19.95
C PRO A 32 -4.28 -8.30 18.53
N TYR A 33 -5.32 -9.12 18.39
CA TYR A 33 -5.88 -9.46 17.08
C TYR A 33 -6.46 -8.23 16.36
N ILE A 34 -7.25 -7.40 17.05
CA ILE A 34 -7.77 -6.15 16.47
C ILE A 34 -6.61 -5.19 16.13
N GLY A 35 -5.59 -5.11 16.97
CA GLY A 35 -4.39 -4.30 16.69
C GLY A 35 -3.66 -4.76 15.42
N PHE A 36 -3.53 -6.07 15.23
CA PHE A 36 -2.98 -6.64 14.00
C PHE A 36 -3.84 -6.33 12.77
N LEU A 37 -5.16 -6.49 12.86
CA LEU A 37 -6.08 -6.16 11.76
C LEU A 37 -6.01 -4.67 11.41
N ALA A 38 -5.93 -3.78 12.41
CA ALA A 38 -5.77 -2.35 12.19
C ALA A 38 -4.46 -2.04 11.45
N LEU A 39 -3.35 -2.65 11.88
CA LEU A 39 -2.04 -2.48 11.22
C LEU A 39 -2.08 -2.91 9.75
N ILE A 40 -2.62 -4.08 9.44
CA ILE A 40 -2.75 -4.58 8.07
C ILE A 40 -3.67 -3.67 7.24
N SER A 41 -4.82 -3.27 7.81
CA SER A 41 -5.78 -2.40 7.11
C SER A 41 -5.16 -1.04 6.76
N ILE A 42 -4.44 -0.42 7.69
CA ILE A 42 -3.73 0.84 7.44
C ILE A 42 -2.64 0.64 6.39
N SER A 43 -1.86 -0.45 6.50
CA SER A 43 -0.79 -0.74 5.55
C SER A 43 -1.32 -0.91 4.12
N LEU A 44 -2.39 -1.68 3.94
CA LEU A 44 -3.06 -1.86 2.64
C LEU A 44 -3.68 -0.56 2.15
N GLY A 45 -4.30 0.22 3.03
CA GLY A 45 -4.85 1.52 2.69
C GLY A 45 -3.77 2.49 2.18
N VAL A 46 -2.62 2.56 2.86
CA VAL A 46 -1.49 3.37 2.42
C VAL A 46 -0.94 2.87 1.09
N LEU A 47 -0.73 1.56 0.93
CA LEU A 47 -0.26 0.97 -0.32
C LEU A 47 -1.20 1.28 -1.50
N ASN A 48 -2.52 1.11 -1.32
CA ASN A 48 -3.50 1.41 -2.35
C ASN A 48 -3.60 2.90 -2.69
N LEU A 49 -3.22 3.80 -1.79
CA LEU A 49 -3.20 5.25 -2.03
C LEU A 49 -1.88 5.76 -2.63
N LEU A 50 -0.86 4.91 -2.78
CA LEU A 50 0.38 5.30 -3.46
C LEU A 50 0.09 5.68 -4.92
N PRO A 51 0.84 6.64 -5.51
CA PRO A 51 0.66 7.08 -6.90
C PRO A 51 1.24 6.06 -7.89
N ILE A 52 0.78 4.80 -7.81
CA ILE A 52 1.17 3.71 -8.69
C ILE A 52 0.05 3.52 -9.71
N PRO A 53 0.30 3.63 -11.03
CA PRO A 53 -0.73 3.64 -12.09
C PRO A 53 -1.65 2.41 -12.19
N VAL A 54 -1.37 1.34 -11.44
CA VAL A 54 -2.17 0.10 -11.37
C VAL A 54 -3.06 0.06 -10.11
N LEU A 55 -2.77 0.91 -9.12
CA LEU A 55 -3.50 1.01 -7.86
C LEU A 55 -4.48 2.20 -7.88
N ASP A 56 -5.45 2.18 -6.97
CA ASP A 56 -6.46 3.25 -6.81
C ASP A 56 -5.83 4.64 -6.65
N GLY A 57 -4.69 4.73 -5.95
CA GLY A 57 -3.92 5.95 -5.73
C GLY A 57 -3.27 6.50 -7.00
N GLY A 58 -3.02 5.67 -8.02
CA GLY A 58 -2.59 6.13 -9.34
C GLY A 58 -3.68 6.94 -10.05
N HIS A 59 -4.93 6.50 -9.94
CA HIS A 59 -6.08 7.26 -10.44
C HIS A 59 -6.29 8.55 -9.66
N LEU A 60 -6.21 8.50 -8.33
CA LEU A 60 -6.27 9.69 -7.50
C LEU A 60 -5.18 10.71 -7.87
N PHE A 61 -3.97 10.24 -8.17
CA PHE A 61 -2.87 11.08 -8.63
C PHE A 61 -3.18 11.74 -9.98
N TYR A 62 -3.76 11.01 -10.94
CA TYR A 62 -4.21 11.63 -12.20
C TYR A 62 -5.29 12.69 -11.95
N TYR A 63 -6.27 12.45 -11.07
CA TYR A 63 -7.27 13.45 -10.74
C TYR A 63 -6.68 14.70 -10.08
N LEU A 64 -5.66 14.55 -9.23
CA LEU A 64 -4.92 15.70 -8.68
C LEU A 64 -4.23 16.49 -9.80
N ILE A 65 -3.61 15.81 -10.77
CA ILE A 65 -3.03 16.46 -11.95
C ILE A 65 -4.10 17.18 -12.76
N GLU A 66 -5.24 16.55 -13.01
CA GLU A 66 -6.36 17.14 -13.75
C GLU A 66 -6.94 18.36 -13.06
N ALA A 67 -7.06 18.33 -11.72
CA ALA A 67 -7.52 19.46 -10.93
C ALA A 67 -6.59 20.67 -11.04
N VAL A 68 -5.26 20.44 -11.07
CA VAL A 68 -4.26 21.51 -11.25
C VAL A 68 -4.19 21.97 -12.71
N LYS A 69 -4.28 21.04 -13.67
CA LYS A 69 -4.16 21.31 -15.11
C LYS A 69 -5.45 21.88 -15.73
N GLY A 70 -6.60 21.70 -15.07
CA GLY A 70 -7.92 22.10 -15.56
C GLY A 70 -8.41 21.34 -16.81
N SER A 71 -7.73 20.26 -17.20
CA SER A 71 -8.07 19.45 -18.37
C SER A 71 -7.71 17.98 -18.13
N PRO A 72 -8.42 17.02 -18.78
CA PRO A 72 -8.15 15.59 -18.61
C PRO A 72 -6.72 15.18 -18.97
N VAL A 73 -6.14 14.20 -18.29
CA VAL A 73 -4.87 13.56 -18.67
C VAL A 73 -5.11 12.75 -19.95
N SER A 74 -4.19 12.85 -20.91
CA SER A 74 -4.35 12.14 -22.19
C SER A 74 -4.30 10.62 -22.00
N GLU A 75 -5.08 9.89 -22.78
CA GLU A 75 -5.13 8.41 -22.74
C GLU A 75 -3.74 7.79 -22.95
N GLU A 76 -2.92 8.37 -23.83
CA GLU A 76 -1.54 7.91 -24.08
C GLU A 76 -0.66 8.00 -22.83
N THR A 77 -0.83 9.07 -22.03
CA THR A 77 -0.10 9.25 -20.77
C THR A 77 -0.55 8.21 -19.74
N GLN A 78 -1.86 7.98 -19.62
CA GLN A 78 -2.41 6.98 -18.71
C GLN A 78 -1.94 5.57 -19.09
N MET A 79 -1.97 5.22 -20.38
CA MET A 79 -1.48 3.95 -20.90
C MET A 79 0.01 3.74 -20.64
N THR A 80 0.82 4.78 -20.85
CA THR A 80 2.26 4.72 -20.58
C THR A 80 2.52 4.52 -19.08
N GLY A 81 1.80 5.26 -18.24
CA GLY A 81 1.84 5.09 -16.79
C GLY A 81 1.46 3.67 -16.37
N GLN A 82 0.38 3.11 -16.89
CA GLN A 82 -0.04 1.72 -16.60
C GLN A 82 1.04 0.70 -16.99
N ARG A 83 1.64 0.84 -18.18
CA ARG A 83 2.74 -0.05 -18.62
C ARG A 83 3.94 0.02 -17.68
N VAL A 84 4.32 1.23 -17.26
CA VAL A 84 5.40 1.42 -16.27
C VAL A 84 5.01 0.80 -14.93
N GLY A 85 3.77 1.01 -14.48
CA GLY A 85 3.27 0.42 -13.24
C GLY A 85 3.31 -1.11 -13.23
N ILE A 86 2.89 -1.75 -14.33
CA ILE A 86 2.96 -3.20 -14.48
C ILE A 86 4.41 -3.70 -14.56
N ALA A 87 5.32 -2.96 -15.20
CA ALA A 87 6.72 -3.35 -15.31
C ALA A 87 7.51 -3.24 -14.00
N LEU A 88 7.03 -2.43 -13.05
CA LEU A 88 7.65 -2.22 -11.73
C LEU A 88 7.11 -3.18 -10.65
N LEU A 89 5.98 -3.85 -10.90
CA LEU A 89 5.37 -4.86 -10.03
C LEU A 89 5.95 -6.26 -10.33
#